data_AF-A0A0F9I346-F1
#
_entry.id   AF-A0A0F9I346-F1
#
_cell.length_a   1.000
_cell.length_b   1.000
_cell.length_c   1.000
_cell.angle_alpha   90.00
_cell.angle_beta   90.00
_cell.angle_gamma   90.00
#
_symmetry.space_group_name_H-M   'P 1'
#
loop_
_entity.id
_entity.type
_entity.pdbx_description
1 polymer ?
#
loop_
_entity_poly.entity_id
_entity_poly.type
_entity_poly.pdbx_seq_one_letter_code
_entity_poly.pdbx_strand_id
1 'polypeptide(L)' 'MSKLDKLIETILLTEKLWKITVIRIPRGTPVRKKYDSKLRNTRYLKKKYIKEHKKQVGDVYPL' A
#
# COMPACT_ATOMS: atom_id res chain seq x y z
N MET A 1 8.61 6.67 -15.95
CA MET A 1 8.06 6.32 -14.62
C MET A 1 8.84 7.04 -13.55
N SER A 2 8.16 7.89 -12.77
CA SER A 2 8.75 8.55 -11.60
C SER A 2 9.19 7.50 -10.57
N LYS A 3 10.19 7.83 -9.75
CA LYS A 3 10.58 6.99 -8.60
C LYS A 3 9.40 6.74 -7.66
N LEU A 4 8.48 7.71 -7.58
CA LEU A 4 7.28 7.64 -6.74
C LEU A 4 6.23 6.66 -7.30
N ASP A 5 6.08 6.59 -8.62
CA ASP A 5 5.15 5.65 -9.29
C ASP A 5 5.57 4.20 -9.04
N LYS A 6 6.87 3.91 -9.22
CA LYS A 6 7.45 2.59 -8.94
C LYS A 6 7.23 2.18 -7.48
N LEU A 7 7.33 3.14 -6.56
CA LEU A 7 7.09 2.91 -5.14
C LEU A 7 5.61 2.60 -4.86
N ILE A 8 4.68 3.33 -5.48
CA ILE A 8 3.25 3.06 -5.38
C ILE A 8 2.92 1.67 -5.95
N GLU A 9 3.43 1.31 -7.12
CA GLU A 9 3.24 -0.01 -7.71
C GLU A 9 3.76 -1.14 -6.81
N THR A 10 4.94 -0.93 -6.21
CA THR A 10 5.51 -1.89 -5.26
C THR A 10 4.60 -2.08 -4.04
N ILE A 11 4.04 -0.99 -3.50
CA ILE A 11 3.07 -1.04 -2.39
C ILE A 11 1.79 -1.78 -2.79
N LEU A 12 1.30 -1.56 -4.01
CA LEU A 12 0.11 -2.25 -4.54
C LEU A 12 0.35 -3.76 -4.70
N LEU A 13 1.50 -4.14 -5.24
CA LEU A 13 1.92 -5.53 -5.39
C LEU A 13 2.06 -6.22 -4.04
N THR A 14 2.74 -5.60 -3.08
CA THR A 14 2.90 -6.15 -1.72
C THR A 14 1.58 -6.27 -0.97
N GLU A 15 0.67 -5.29 -1.08
CA GLU A 15 -0.68 -5.36 -0.53
C GLU A 15 -1.46 -6.57 -1.10
N LYS A 16 -1.36 -6.81 -2.42
CA LYS A 16 -2.02 -7.94 -3.09
C LYS A 16 -1.48 -9.28 -2.59
N LEU A 17 -0.16 -9.43 -2.49
CA LEU A 17 0.48 -10.65 -1.99
C LEU A 17 0.06 -10.96 -0.55
N TRP A 18 0.10 -9.98 0.34
CA TRP A 18 -0.29 -10.19 1.73
C TRP A 18 -1.77 -10.51 1.91
N LYS A 19 -2.66 -9.93 1.11
CA LYS A 19 -4.09 -10.31 1.14
C LYS A 19 -4.28 -11.79 0.79
N ILE A 20 -3.61 -12.27 -0.25
CA ILE A 20 -3.64 -13.68 -0.64
C ILE A 20 -3.10 -14.56 0.50
N THR A 21 -1.99 -14.15 1.14
CA THR A 21 -1.43 -14.88 2.28
C THR A 21 -2.37 -14.93 3.48
N VAL A 22 -2.98 -13.80 3.87
CA VAL A 22 -3.87 -13.71 5.05
C VAL A 22 -5.12 -14.56 4.93
N ILE A 23 -5.69 -14.68 3.72
CA ILE A 23 -6.87 -15.51 3.47
C ILE A 23 -6.60 -16.98 3.83
N ARG A 24 -5.37 -17.46 3.60
CA ARG A 24 -4.96 -18.84 3.87
C ARG A 24 -4.67 -19.12 5.35
N ILE A 25 -4.53 -18.09 6.19
CA ILE A 25 -4.19 -18.26 7.61
C ILE A 25 -5.46 -18.23 8.46
N PRO A 26 -5.68 -19.20 9.37
CA PRO A 26 -6.85 -19.19 10.26
C PRO A 26 -6.98 -17.91 11.09
N ARG A 27 -8.23 -17.50 11.34
CA ARG A 27 -8.56 -16.35 12.21
C ARG A 27 -8.06 -16.60 13.64
N GLY A 28 -7.73 -15.52 14.35
CA GLY A 28 -7.30 -15.59 15.76
C GLY A 28 -5.82 -15.97 15.96
N THR A 29 -5.15 -16.52 14.95
CA THR A 29 -3.73 -16.90 15.07
C THR A 29 -2.82 -15.67 15.24
N PRO A 30 -1.74 -15.78 16.04
CA PRO A 30 -0.77 -14.70 16.19
C PRO A 30 -0.09 -14.34 14.87
N VAL A 31 0.09 -15.33 13.99
CA VAL A 31 0.63 -15.12 12.63
C VAL A 31 -0.31 -14.22 11.81
N ARG A 32 -1.62 -14.49 11.81
CA ARG A 32 -2.58 -13.63 11.10
C ARG A 32 -2.61 -12.21 11.65
N LYS A 33 -2.57 -12.03 12.98
CA LYS A 33 -2.50 -10.70 13.62
C LYS A 33 -1.29 -9.89 13.13
N LYS A 34 -0.12 -10.53 12.95
CA LYS A 34 1.07 -9.89 12.38
C LYS A 34 0.84 -9.43 10.94
N TYR A 35 0.27 -10.28 10.09
CA TYR A 35 -0.02 -9.90 8.70
C TYR A 35 -1.12 -8.84 8.58
N ASP A 36 -2.16 -8.88 9.42
CA ASP A 36 -3.20 -7.84 9.47
C ASP A 36 -2.59 -6.47 9.84
N SER A 37 -1.62 -6.45 10.76
CA SER A 37 -0.85 -5.24 11.08
C SER A 37 -0.07 -4.71 9.88
N LYS A 38 0.62 -5.60 9.15
CA LYS A 38 1.34 -5.25 7.92
C LYS A 38 0.38 -4.65 6.86
N LEU A 39 -0.79 -5.28 6.64
CA LEU A 39 -1.81 -4.79 5.72
C LEU A 39 -2.33 -3.39 6.09
N ARG A 40 -2.53 -3.11 7.40
CA ARG A 40 -2.90 -1.78 7.88
C ARG A 40 -1.82 -0.75 7.56
N ASN A 41 -0.56 -1.08 7.77
CA ASN A 41 0.56 -0.19 7.46
C ASN A 41 0.64 0.10 5.94
N THR A 42 0.55 -0.92 5.08
CA THR A 42 0.53 -0.70 3.63
C THR A 42 -0.65 0.15 3.17
N ARG A 43 -1.84 0.00 3.77
CA ARG A 43 -3.00 0.83 3.46
C ARG A 43 -2.75 2.30 3.82
N TYR A 44 -2.11 2.55 4.96
CA TYR A 44 -1.71 3.89 5.37
C TYR A 44 -0.71 4.50 4.39
N LEU A 45 0.38 3.78 4.08
CA LEU A 45 1.41 4.23 3.15
C LEU A 45 0.84 4.51 1.75
N LYS A 46 0.01 3.60 1.23
CA LYS A 46 -0.70 3.79 -0.05
C LYS A 46 -1.48 5.10 -0.09
N LYS A 47 -2.28 5.39 0.96
CA LYS A 47 -3.06 6.63 1.02
C LYS A 47 -2.15 7.86 1.07
N LYS A 48 -1.04 7.80 1.82
CA LYS A 48 -0.04 8.86 1.91
C LYS A 48 0.59 9.15 0.55
N TYR A 49 1.15 8.13 -0.11
CA TYR A 49 1.85 8.31 -1.39
C TYR A 49 0.94 8.69 -2.55
N ILE A 50 -0.30 8.19 -2.59
CA ILE A 50 -1.29 8.65 -3.58
C ILE A 50 -1.60 10.15 -3.38
N LYS A 51 -1.70 10.62 -2.14
CA LYS A 51 -1.92 12.04 -1.84
C LYS A 51 -0.72 12.89 -2.30
N GLU A 52 0.50 12.41 -2.05
CA GLU A 52 1.74 13.07 -2.51
C GLU A 52 1.83 13.10 -4.03
N HIS A 53 1.53 11.98 -4.71
CA HIS A 53 1.48 11.91 -6.17
C HIS A 53 0.49 12.92 -6.75
N LYS A 54 -0.74 13.00 -6.20
CA LYS A 54 -1.75 13.96 -6.66
C LYS A 54 -1.33 15.41 -6.49
N LYS A 55 -0.61 15.73 -5.41
CA LYS A 55 -0.02 17.06 -5.22
C LYS A 55 1.00 17.36 -6.31
N GLN A 56 1.95 16.45 -6.54
CA GLN A 56 2.96 16.62 -7.59
C GLN A 56 2.33 16.77 -8.98
N VAL A 57 1.29 16.00 -9.32
CA VAL A 57 0.59 16.15 -10.62
C VAL A 57 -0.17 17.47 -10.71
N GLY A 58 -0.78 17.94 -9.62
CA GLY A 58 -1.45 19.24 -9.57
C GLY A 58 -0.49 20.42 -9.64
N ASP A 59 0.71 20.29 -9.07
CA ASP A 59 1.76 21.32 -9.12
C ASP A 59 2.42 21.43 -10.52
N VAL A 60 2.38 20.36 -11.32
CA VAL A 60 2.92 20.31 -12.69
C VAL A 60 1.99 21.00 -13.71
N TYR A 61 0.71 21.16 -13.39
CA TYR A 61 -0.26 21.91 -14.21
C TYR A 61 -1.00 22.94 -13.34
N PRO A 62 -0.35 24.05 -12.97
CA PRO A 62 -1.07 25.16 -12.36
C PRO A 62 -1.99 25.73 -13.44
N LEU A 63 -3.30 25.63 -13.21
CA LEU A 63 -4.32 26.35 -13.99
C LEU A 63 -4.16 27.86 -13.78
#